data_AF-A0A932ZXN1-F1
#
_entry.id   AF-A0A932ZXN1-F1
#
_cell.length_a   1.000
_cell.length_b   1.000
_cell.length_c   1.000
_cell.angle_alpha   90.00
_cell.angle_beta   90.00
_cell.angle_gamma   90.00
#
_symmetry.space_group_name_H-M   'P 1'
#
loop_
_entity.id
_entity.type
_entity.pdbx_description
1 polymer ?
#
loop_
_entity_poly.entity_id
_entity_poly.type
_entity_poly.pdbx_seq_one_letter_code
_entity_poly.pdbx_strand_id
1 'polypeptide(L)'
;MKRLFFGSFAVYIAFQPFVTAQADEFIVDPEYLVSDTEMLDVYSMSLLDIEHFLIRGALDEYTGSDVNNEELSAAEIIYNAAQEFELSPRFLLVLLQREQSLVEDDSLSQDQLDWAMGYAVCDDCSKDDPRIAKYMGFGNQVYYAAKRIRESYLEDLESRGYTETGMGPGIEKTIDGTLVTPVNNATAALYTYTPHLHGNENFAIIWDRWFTYEYVTGSLLQDKESGGIWLIQYGERRPITSRTAFYSRFNPNTVVQVSSSTLEQYPIGSPISFPNYSLLRSPGGTVYLIVDDARRGFTSMEAFRSLGFSTDEIVDVEWEDLGSYAEGEPLTLTSSYAQGALLQDTTTGGVFWVEDGEKHPIFSREVLKNRFASTPLTPASTEDLEVFETGESVLFQDGTLTGVPGSPDVFVISEGMRRPIADELTFYSFGWDWSQVVWTSERAVLEHPLGEVLELDTEFEEEDVEIASTSL
;
A
#
# COMPACT_ATOMS: atom_id res chain seq x y z
N MET A 1 75.37 -58.15 12.59
CA MET A 1 75.27 -56.74 13.01
C MET A 1 74.77 -55.89 11.84
N LYS A 2 73.48 -55.53 11.86
CA LYS A 2 72.84 -54.37 11.22
C LYS A 2 71.33 -54.54 11.46
N ARG A 3 70.76 -53.70 12.33
CA ARG A 3 69.33 -53.70 12.68
C ARG A 3 68.58 -52.99 11.53
N LEU A 4 67.61 -53.66 10.91
CA LEU A 4 66.70 -53.04 9.95
C LEU A 4 65.39 -52.71 10.69
N PHE A 5 65.15 -51.40 10.83
CA PHE A 5 63.87 -50.84 11.29
C PHE A 5 62.86 -50.96 10.14
N PHE A 6 61.74 -51.65 10.37
CA PHE A 6 60.56 -51.54 9.52
C PHE A 6 59.73 -50.35 10.01
N GLY A 7 59.77 -49.26 9.25
CA GLY A 7 58.86 -48.12 9.42
C GLY A 7 57.49 -48.46 8.84
N SER A 8 56.46 -48.36 9.68
CA SER A 8 55.06 -48.50 9.28
C SER A 8 54.64 -47.25 8.50
N PHE A 9 54.29 -47.41 7.21
CA PHE A 9 53.74 -46.34 6.38
C PHE A 9 52.22 -46.31 6.59
N ALA A 10 51.73 -45.34 7.36
CA ALA A 10 50.30 -45.07 7.47
C ALA A 10 49.86 -44.24 6.25
N VAL A 11 49.00 -44.81 5.41
CA VAL A 11 48.36 -44.11 4.31
C VAL A 11 47.25 -43.24 4.91
N TYR A 12 47.46 -41.93 4.98
CA TYR A 12 46.41 -40.96 5.26
C TYR A 12 45.60 -40.76 3.98
N ILE A 13 44.41 -41.36 3.91
CA ILE A 13 43.39 -41.00 2.92
C ILE A 13 42.76 -39.71 3.44
N ALA A 14 43.13 -38.57 2.83
CA ALA A 14 42.44 -37.31 3.06
C ALA A 14 41.05 -37.42 2.40
N PHE A 15 40.02 -37.65 3.22
CA PHE A 15 38.65 -37.35 2.83
C PHE A 15 38.55 -35.82 2.74
N GLN A 16 38.63 -35.28 1.52
CA GLN A 16 38.13 -33.94 1.26
C GLN A 16 36.61 -34.00 1.48
N PRO A 17 36.02 -33.16 2.36
CA PRO A 17 34.58 -33.03 2.38
C PRO A 17 34.17 -32.56 0.98
N PHE A 18 33.30 -33.32 0.32
CA PHE A 18 32.53 -32.78 -0.77
C PHE A 18 31.68 -31.66 -0.16
N VAL A 19 32.12 -30.41 -0.33
CA VAL A 19 31.21 -29.28 -0.27
C VAL A 19 30.34 -29.46 -1.50
N THR A 20 29.15 -30.03 -1.31
CA THR A 20 28.07 -29.80 -2.24
C THR A 20 27.83 -28.31 -2.22
N ALA A 21 28.14 -27.61 -3.31
CA ALA A 21 27.58 -26.29 -3.54
C ALA A 21 26.07 -26.45 -3.35
N GLN A 22 25.55 -25.78 -2.32
CA GLN A 22 24.12 -25.54 -2.23
C GLN A 22 23.84 -24.67 -3.45
N ALA A 23 23.03 -25.16 -4.38
CA ALA A 23 22.51 -24.27 -5.41
C ALA A 23 21.70 -23.23 -4.66
N ASP A 24 21.98 -21.94 -4.87
CA ASP A 24 21.16 -20.86 -4.34
C ASP A 24 19.72 -21.17 -4.76
N GLU A 25 18.86 -21.35 -3.76
CA GLU A 25 17.46 -21.68 -3.98
C GLU A 25 16.82 -20.41 -4.49
N PHE A 26 16.48 -20.39 -5.77
CA PHE A 26 15.78 -19.28 -6.40
C PHE A 26 14.50 -18.97 -5.60
N ILE A 27 14.44 -17.79 -4.98
CA ILE A 27 13.48 -17.47 -3.90
C ILE A 27 12.11 -17.07 -4.46
N VAL A 28 12.07 -16.63 -5.72
CA VAL A 28 10.86 -16.17 -6.42
C VAL A 28 10.34 -17.21 -7.42
N ASP A 29 9.15 -17.05 -7.99
CA ASP A 29 8.69 -17.95 -9.06
C ASP A 29 9.30 -17.51 -10.40
N PRO A 30 10.17 -18.30 -11.06
CA PRO A 30 10.84 -17.87 -12.29
C PRO A 30 9.85 -17.79 -13.46
N GLU A 31 8.68 -18.41 -13.35
CA GLU A 31 7.65 -18.43 -14.38
C GLU A 31 6.68 -17.23 -14.28
N TYR A 32 6.67 -16.53 -13.14
CA TYR A 32 5.84 -15.35 -12.87
C TYR A 32 6.59 -14.29 -12.07
N LEU A 33 7.02 -13.22 -12.73
CA LEU A 33 7.78 -12.12 -12.09
C LEU A 33 6.90 -10.91 -11.74
N VAL A 34 5.95 -10.58 -12.61
CA VAL A 34 4.97 -9.48 -12.46
C VAL A 34 3.81 -9.73 -13.41
N SER A 35 2.62 -9.22 -13.12
CA SER A 35 1.48 -9.35 -14.05
C SER A 35 1.58 -8.42 -15.26
N ASP A 36 0.89 -8.77 -16.34
CA ASP A 36 0.70 -7.90 -17.50
C ASP A 36 0.01 -6.58 -17.10
N THR A 37 -0.98 -6.65 -16.21
CA THR A 37 -1.69 -5.47 -15.69
C THR A 37 -0.74 -4.54 -14.96
N GLU A 38 0.11 -5.05 -14.08
CA GLU A 38 1.06 -4.24 -13.31
C GLU A 38 2.16 -3.63 -14.18
N MET A 39 2.69 -4.39 -15.16
CA MET A 39 3.67 -3.85 -16.10
C MET A 39 3.10 -2.70 -16.96
N LEU A 40 1.81 -2.75 -17.27
CA LEU A 40 1.11 -1.81 -18.16
C LEU A 40 0.29 -0.75 -17.42
N ASP A 41 0.29 -0.74 -16.09
CA ASP A 41 -0.46 0.24 -15.30
C ASP A 41 0.21 1.62 -15.35
N VAL A 42 -0.11 2.38 -16.40
CA VAL A 42 0.36 3.77 -16.60
C VAL A 42 -0.08 4.71 -15.49
N TYR A 43 -1.08 4.34 -14.70
CA TYR A 43 -1.63 5.12 -13.58
C TYR A 43 -1.07 4.67 -12.23
N SER A 44 -0.17 3.68 -12.20
CA SER A 44 0.41 3.16 -10.96
C SER A 44 1.10 4.25 -10.12
N MET A 45 1.63 5.29 -10.76
CA MET A 45 2.18 6.49 -10.09
C MET A 45 1.89 7.76 -10.91
N SER A 46 1.47 8.83 -10.24
CA SER A 46 1.47 10.19 -10.78
C SER A 46 2.89 10.76 -10.81
N LEU A 47 3.10 11.91 -11.48
CA LEU A 47 4.40 12.60 -11.44
C LEU A 47 4.85 12.88 -10.00
N LEU A 48 3.93 13.36 -9.16
CA LEU A 48 4.21 13.66 -7.75
C LEU A 48 4.57 12.39 -6.96
N ASP A 49 3.90 11.27 -7.25
CA ASP A 49 4.25 9.98 -6.61
C ASP A 49 5.69 9.57 -6.98
N ILE A 50 6.13 9.81 -8.22
CA ILE A 50 7.51 9.51 -8.66
C ILE A 50 8.50 10.45 -7.97
N GLU A 51 8.20 11.76 -7.91
CA GLU A 51 9.03 12.74 -7.19
C GLU A 51 9.23 12.32 -5.73
N HIS A 52 8.16 11.93 -5.03
CA HIS A 52 8.26 11.45 -3.64
C HIS A 52 8.98 10.10 -3.54
N PHE A 53 8.81 9.21 -4.50
CA PHE A 53 9.47 7.91 -4.50
C PHE A 53 10.99 8.01 -4.66
N LEU A 54 11.46 9.00 -5.43
CA LEU A 54 12.88 9.21 -5.68
C LEU A 54 13.63 9.80 -4.47
N ILE A 55 12.95 10.27 -3.41
CA ILE A 55 13.57 10.74 -2.15
C ILE A 55 14.48 9.66 -1.52
N ARG A 56 14.35 8.40 -1.96
CA ARG A 56 15.20 7.26 -1.57
C ARG A 56 16.68 7.40 -1.94
N GLY A 57 17.04 8.29 -2.86
CA GLY A 57 18.42 8.48 -3.31
C GLY A 57 18.58 9.79 -4.07
N ALA A 58 19.77 10.03 -4.63
CA ALA A 58 20.12 11.33 -5.23
C ALA A 58 19.44 11.61 -6.59
N LEU A 59 18.56 10.72 -7.08
CA LEU A 59 17.75 10.99 -8.26
C LEU A 59 16.63 12.01 -8.01
N ASP A 60 16.24 12.25 -6.76
CA ASP A 60 15.23 13.27 -6.42
C ASP A 60 15.66 14.70 -6.81
N GLU A 61 16.95 15.00 -6.64
CA GLU A 61 17.57 16.28 -6.99
C GLU A 61 18.16 16.29 -8.41
N TYR A 62 18.16 15.15 -9.10
CA TYR A 62 18.75 15.03 -10.43
C TYR A 62 17.92 15.74 -11.50
N THR A 63 18.64 16.46 -12.37
CA THR A 63 18.12 17.03 -13.62
C THR A 63 19.06 16.67 -14.76
N GLY A 64 18.50 16.42 -15.94
CA GLY A 64 19.28 16.12 -17.12
C GLY A 64 18.47 16.20 -18.41
N SER A 65 19.17 16.05 -19.53
CA SER A 65 18.53 16.17 -20.84
C SER A 65 17.72 14.93 -21.21
N ASP A 66 16.52 15.14 -21.71
CA ASP A 66 15.66 14.11 -22.33
C ASP A 66 16.12 13.77 -23.77
N VAL A 67 15.37 12.90 -24.46
CA VAL A 67 15.64 12.52 -25.87
C VAL A 67 15.55 13.70 -26.86
N ASN A 68 14.85 14.78 -26.49
CA ASN A 68 14.68 15.99 -27.28
C ASN A 68 15.69 17.09 -26.91
N ASN A 69 16.58 16.84 -25.95
CA ASN A 69 17.52 17.80 -25.35
C ASN A 69 16.83 18.91 -24.53
N GLU A 70 15.67 18.63 -23.96
CA GLU A 70 15.03 19.45 -22.94
C GLU A 70 15.52 19.01 -21.56
N GLU A 71 15.86 19.97 -20.70
CA GLU A 71 16.35 19.69 -19.34
C GLU A 71 15.15 19.46 -18.41
N LEU A 72 15.04 18.25 -17.86
CA LEU A 72 13.92 17.79 -17.03
C LEU A 72 14.43 17.11 -15.75
N SER A 73 13.58 17.00 -14.73
CA SER A 73 13.89 16.16 -13.56
C SER A 73 13.90 14.67 -13.91
N ALA A 74 14.55 13.84 -13.08
CA ALA A 74 14.47 12.39 -13.22
C ALA A 74 13.01 11.89 -13.26
N ALA A 75 12.17 12.43 -12.36
CA ALA A 75 10.76 12.08 -12.25
C ALA A 75 9.98 12.42 -13.54
N GLU A 76 10.20 13.59 -14.13
CA GLU A 76 9.58 14.01 -15.39
C GLU A 76 10.00 13.10 -16.55
N ILE A 77 11.28 12.74 -16.63
CA ILE A 77 11.80 11.84 -17.67
C ILE A 77 11.14 10.46 -17.56
N ILE A 78 11.09 9.87 -16.37
CA ILE A 78 10.47 8.56 -16.11
C ILE A 78 8.97 8.63 -16.41
N TYR A 79 8.29 9.66 -15.91
CA TYR A 79 6.86 9.86 -16.14
C TYR A 79 6.54 9.98 -17.63
N ASN A 80 7.25 10.83 -18.36
CA ASN A 80 7.01 11.05 -19.78
C ASN A 80 7.23 9.77 -20.61
N ALA A 81 8.29 9.01 -20.32
CA ALA A 81 8.53 7.73 -20.99
C ALA A 81 7.45 6.69 -20.66
N ALA A 82 7.03 6.60 -19.40
CA ALA A 82 5.92 5.73 -18.99
C ALA A 82 4.63 6.05 -19.74
N GLN A 83 4.27 7.34 -19.84
CA GLN A 83 3.06 7.78 -20.55
C GLN A 83 3.17 7.56 -22.07
N GLU A 84 4.31 7.85 -22.69
CA GLU A 84 4.50 7.70 -24.14
C GLU A 84 4.44 6.24 -24.58
N PHE A 85 5.01 5.33 -23.78
CA PHE A 85 5.11 3.92 -24.12
C PHE A 85 4.10 3.04 -23.39
N GLU A 86 3.10 3.63 -22.70
CA GLU A 86 2.05 2.89 -21.99
C GLU A 86 2.63 1.81 -21.04
N LEU A 87 3.66 2.17 -20.29
CA LEU A 87 4.32 1.32 -19.30
C LEU A 87 4.10 1.88 -17.89
N SER A 88 4.13 1.01 -16.89
CA SER A 88 4.08 1.42 -15.50
C SER A 88 5.32 2.21 -15.08
N PRO A 89 5.19 3.38 -14.43
CA PRO A 89 6.32 4.04 -13.78
C PRO A 89 7.01 3.16 -12.73
N ARG A 90 6.25 2.35 -11.97
CA ARG A 90 6.81 1.36 -11.01
C ARG A 90 7.75 0.39 -11.71
N PHE A 91 7.32 -0.12 -12.87
CA PHE A 91 8.13 -1.02 -13.68
C PHE A 91 9.44 -0.37 -14.13
N LEU A 92 9.40 0.86 -14.66
CA LEU A 92 10.61 1.58 -15.08
C LEU A 92 11.56 1.88 -13.91
N LEU A 93 11.03 2.22 -12.73
CA LEU A 93 11.83 2.42 -11.52
C LEU A 93 12.57 1.14 -11.10
N VAL A 94 11.90 -0.01 -11.14
CA VAL A 94 12.53 -1.30 -10.78
C VAL A 94 13.63 -1.65 -11.79
N LEU A 95 13.41 -1.37 -13.09
CA LEU A 95 14.46 -1.54 -14.09
C LEU A 95 15.69 -0.65 -13.78
N LEU A 96 15.50 0.64 -13.48
CA LEU A 96 16.61 1.54 -13.12
C LEU A 96 17.41 1.01 -11.94
N GLN A 97 16.73 0.52 -10.91
CA GLN A 97 17.38 -0.01 -9.72
C GLN A 97 18.11 -1.31 -10.00
N ARG A 98 17.49 -2.23 -10.74
CA ARG A 98 18.14 -3.50 -11.10
C ARG A 98 19.37 -3.28 -11.95
N GLU A 99 19.29 -2.37 -12.92
CA GLU A 99 20.36 -2.19 -13.92
C GLU A 99 21.56 -1.44 -13.36
N GLN A 100 21.34 -0.37 -12.58
CA GLN A 100 22.42 0.54 -12.16
C GLN A 100 22.31 1.00 -10.69
N SER A 101 21.40 0.42 -9.91
CA SER A 101 21.13 0.79 -8.49
C SER A 101 20.78 2.27 -8.29
N LEU A 102 20.31 2.95 -9.35
CA LEU A 102 20.22 4.41 -9.39
C LEU A 102 19.16 5.01 -8.46
N VAL A 103 18.10 4.29 -8.12
CA VAL A 103 16.94 4.86 -7.41
C VAL A 103 17.24 5.07 -5.92
N GLU A 104 18.05 4.19 -5.33
CA GLU A 104 18.44 4.25 -3.91
C GLU A 104 19.90 4.70 -3.72
N ASP A 105 20.60 5.11 -4.79
CA ASP A 105 21.99 5.54 -4.71
C ASP A 105 22.09 7.03 -4.35
N ASP A 106 22.69 7.32 -3.18
CA ASP A 106 22.97 8.67 -2.69
C ASP A 106 24.10 9.39 -3.47
N SER A 107 24.85 8.68 -4.33
CA SER A 107 26.05 9.17 -4.99
C SER A 107 26.16 8.71 -6.46
N LEU A 108 25.28 9.25 -7.30
CA LEU A 108 25.21 8.93 -8.73
C LEU A 108 26.54 9.18 -9.46
N SER A 109 27.06 8.14 -10.11
CA SER A 109 28.15 8.29 -11.06
C SER A 109 27.64 8.63 -12.47
N GLN A 110 28.46 9.35 -13.24
CA GLN A 110 28.11 9.68 -14.62
C GLN A 110 27.94 8.41 -15.48
N ASP A 111 28.70 7.34 -15.21
CA ASP A 111 28.63 6.11 -16.00
C ASP A 111 27.31 5.36 -15.76
N GLN A 112 26.79 5.37 -14.51
CA GLN A 112 25.45 4.86 -14.21
C GLN A 112 24.38 5.67 -14.95
N LEU A 113 24.46 7.01 -14.91
CA LEU A 113 23.49 7.88 -15.61
C LEU A 113 23.55 7.69 -17.13
N ASP A 114 24.75 7.57 -17.69
CA ASP A 114 24.98 7.40 -19.12
C ASP A 114 24.41 6.09 -19.66
N TRP A 115 24.34 5.06 -18.81
CA TRP A 115 23.88 3.70 -19.14
C TRP A 115 22.81 3.20 -18.17
N ALA A 116 21.91 4.11 -17.74
CA ALA A 116 20.95 3.92 -16.65
C ALA A 116 20.08 2.67 -16.74
N MET A 117 19.80 2.21 -17.96
CA MET A 117 18.97 1.03 -18.23
C MET A 117 19.79 -0.10 -18.89
N GLY A 118 21.10 0.07 -19.09
CA GLY A 118 21.91 -0.88 -19.87
C GLY A 118 21.53 -0.96 -21.35
N TYR A 119 20.68 -0.05 -21.85
CA TYR A 119 20.16 -0.13 -23.21
C TYR A 119 21.27 0.03 -24.26
N ALA A 120 21.22 -0.85 -25.27
CA ALA A 120 22.19 -0.98 -26.37
C ALA A 120 23.59 -1.47 -25.99
N VAL A 121 23.87 -1.73 -24.71
CA VAL A 121 25.11 -2.34 -24.26
C VAL A 121 24.90 -3.85 -24.16
N CYS A 122 25.83 -4.60 -24.73
CA CYS A 122 25.91 -6.06 -24.66
C CYS A 122 27.31 -6.46 -24.15
N ASP A 123 27.49 -7.70 -23.70
CA ASP A 123 28.77 -8.18 -23.13
C ASP A 123 29.99 -7.93 -24.05
N ASP A 124 29.79 -8.03 -25.37
CA ASP A 124 30.84 -7.82 -26.38
C ASP A 124 30.89 -6.39 -26.95
N CYS A 125 30.05 -5.48 -26.45
CA CYS A 125 29.86 -4.15 -27.01
C CYS A 125 30.81 -3.11 -26.39
N SER A 126 31.31 -2.18 -27.21
CA SER A 126 32.09 -1.02 -26.73
C SER A 126 31.18 0.21 -26.61
N LYS A 127 31.17 0.84 -25.42
CA LYS A 127 30.44 2.11 -25.15
C LYS A 127 30.90 3.26 -26.06
N ASP A 128 32.12 3.20 -26.60
CA ASP A 128 32.68 4.18 -27.54
C ASP A 128 32.20 3.98 -28.99
N ASP A 129 31.50 2.88 -29.32
CA ASP A 129 30.96 2.68 -30.65
C ASP A 129 29.93 3.77 -30.97
N PRO A 130 30.07 4.58 -32.04
CA PRO A 130 29.11 5.64 -32.37
C PRO A 130 27.67 5.13 -32.57
N ARG A 131 27.47 3.85 -32.86
CA ARG A 131 26.15 3.21 -32.96
C ARG A 131 25.48 3.01 -31.61
N ILE A 132 26.26 2.96 -30.53
CA ILE A 132 25.83 2.75 -29.15
C ILE A 132 25.86 4.09 -28.40
N ALA A 133 26.93 4.88 -28.53
CA ALA A 133 27.13 6.16 -27.86
C ALA A 133 26.00 7.19 -28.09
N LYS A 134 25.21 7.05 -29.16
CA LYS A 134 24.03 7.89 -29.41
C LYS A 134 22.88 7.67 -28.42
N TYR A 135 22.91 6.58 -27.66
CA TYR A 135 21.92 6.24 -26.63
C TYR A 135 22.39 6.63 -25.23
N MET A 136 23.58 7.23 -25.12
CA MET A 136 24.16 7.67 -23.85
C MET A 136 23.32 8.78 -23.21
N GLY A 137 23.23 8.73 -21.88
CA GLY A 137 22.56 9.74 -21.05
C GLY A 137 21.21 9.26 -20.50
N PHE A 138 20.90 9.67 -19.28
CA PHE A 138 19.75 9.18 -18.51
C PHE A 138 18.43 9.24 -19.31
N GLY A 139 18.11 10.39 -19.89
CA GLY A 139 16.89 10.56 -20.69
C GLY A 139 16.80 9.64 -21.91
N ASN A 140 17.92 9.44 -22.61
CA ASN A 140 17.97 8.52 -23.75
C ASN A 140 17.80 7.06 -23.27
N GLN A 141 18.48 6.67 -22.20
CA GLN A 141 18.42 5.31 -21.66
C GLN A 141 17.00 4.93 -21.24
N VAL A 142 16.32 5.80 -20.48
CA VAL A 142 14.93 5.59 -20.07
C VAL A 142 14.01 5.51 -21.29
N TYR A 143 14.12 6.47 -22.23
CA TYR A 143 13.27 6.54 -23.42
C TYR A 143 13.41 5.30 -24.31
N TYR A 144 14.64 4.95 -24.70
CA TYR A 144 14.86 3.87 -25.67
C TYR A 144 14.67 2.47 -25.06
N ALA A 145 14.92 2.29 -23.76
CA ALA A 145 14.56 1.05 -23.06
C ALA A 145 13.04 0.85 -23.04
N ALA A 146 12.28 1.86 -22.60
CA ALA A 146 10.82 1.83 -22.58
C ALA A 146 10.24 1.58 -23.98
N LYS A 147 10.75 2.30 -24.99
CA LYS A 147 10.39 2.09 -26.40
C LYS A 147 10.60 0.66 -26.86
N ARG A 148 11.76 0.07 -26.54
CA ARG A 148 12.10 -1.28 -26.98
C ARG A 148 11.18 -2.32 -26.35
N ILE A 149 10.86 -2.16 -25.06
CA ILE A 149 9.95 -3.05 -24.36
C ILE A 149 8.55 -2.97 -24.98
N ARG A 150 8.02 -1.77 -25.22
CA ARG A 150 6.67 -1.60 -25.77
C ARG A 150 6.58 -1.97 -27.25
N GLU A 151 7.33 -1.29 -28.12
CA GLU A 151 7.23 -1.37 -29.58
C GLU A 151 8.00 -2.56 -30.18
N SER A 152 8.61 -3.42 -29.37
CA SER A 152 9.24 -4.64 -29.89
C SER A 152 8.84 -5.85 -29.09
N TYR A 153 9.13 -5.88 -27.79
CA TYR A 153 8.91 -7.12 -27.01
C TYR A 153 7.42 -7.38 -26.81
N LEU A 154 6.67 -6.41 -26.32
CA LEU A 154 5.24 -6.54 -26.09
C LEU A 154 4.46 -6.61 -27.41
N GLU A 155 4.80 -5.79 -28.42
CA GLU A 155 4.17 -5.90 -29.75
C GLU A 155 4.36 -7.29 -30.38
N ASP A 156 5.55 -7.90 -30.27
CA ASP A 156 5.79 -9.27 -30.73
C ASP A 156 4.95 -10.29 -29.96
N LEU A 157 4.87 -10.16 -28.63
CA LEU A 157 4.08 -11.03 -27.78
C LEU A 157 2.58 -10.94 -28.09
N GLU A 158 2.07 -9.74 -28.29
CA GLU A 158 0.66 -9.48 -28.65
C GLU A 158 0.33 -9.98 -30.07
N SER A 159 1.23 -9.78 -31.03
CA SER A 159 0.97 -10.07 -32.45
C SER A 159 1.23 -11.52 -32.86
N ARG A 160 2.28 -12.15 -32.31
CA ARG A 160 2.70 -13.51 -32.70
C ARG A 160 2.87 -14.48 -31.52
N GLY A 161 2.79 -14.01 -30.27
CA GLY A 161 2.87 -14.85 -29.06
C GLY A 161 4.28 -15.16 -28.57
N TYR A 162 5.32 -14.61 -29.20
CA TYR A 162 6.71 -14.80 -28.79
C TYR A 162 7.61 -13.69 -29.32
N THR A 163 8.66 -13.34 -28.57
CA THR A 163 9.64 -12.30 -28.92
C THR A 163 10.67 -12.78 -29.95
N GLU A 164 11.58 -11.89 -30.37
CA GLU A 164 12.69 -12.20 -31.29
C GLU A 164 13.65 -13.28 -30.76
N THR A 165 13.77 -13.42 -29.44
CA THR A 165 14.54 -14.49 -28.77
C THR A 165 13.74 -15.79 -28.62
N GLY A 166 12.45 -15.75 -28.99
CA GLY A 166 11.51 -16.86 -28.87
C GLY A 166 10.96 -17.06 -27.47
N MET A 167 11.10 -16.10 -26.56
CA MET A 167 10.39 -16.11 -25.27
C MET A 167 8.90 -15.82 -25.50
N GLY A 168 8.01 -16.48 -24.75
CA GLY A 168 6.58 -16.20 -24.81
C GLY A 168 5.81 -17.03 -23.78
N PRO A 169 4.55 -16.66 -23.46
CA PRO A 169 3.73 -17.42 -22.54
C PRO A 169 3.60 -18.88 -22.96
N GLY A 170 3.87 -19.81 -22.05
CA GLY A 170 3.80 -21.25 -22.32
C GLY A 170 4.91 -21.81 -23.20
N ILE A 171 5.94 -21.02 -23.54
CA ILE A 171 7.10 -21.46 -24.31
C ILE A 171 8.28 -21.73 -23.37
N GLU A 172 8.58 -23.01 -23.16
CA GLU A 172 9.69 -23.45 -22.33
C GLU A 172 11.05 -23.05 -22.94
N LYS A 173 11.92 -22.46 -22.12
CA LYS A 173 13.28 -22.03 -22.48
C LYS A 173 14.25 -22.35 -21.36
N THR A 174 15.50 -22.69 -21.73
CA THR A 174 16.58 -22.85 -20.76
C THR A 174 17.27 -21.52 -20.52
N ILE A 175 17.18 -21.00 -19.30
CA ILE A 175 17.86 -19.79 -18.83
C ILE A 175 18.78 -20.20 -17.68
N ASP A 176 20.08 -19.90 -17.78
CA ASP A 176 21.11 -20.27 -16.79
C ASP A 176 21.06 -21.75 -16.32
N GLY A 177 20.64 -22.66 -17.20
CA GLY A 177 20.55 -24.09 -16.92
C GLY A 177 19.22 -24.56 -16.31
N THR A 178 18.29 -23.65 -16.01
CA THR A 178 16.94 -23.94 -15.52
C THR A 178 15.92 -23.83 -16.64
N LEU A 179 14.94 -24.73 -16.67
CA LEU A 179 13.80 -24.61 -17.58
C LEU A 179 12.80 -23.62 -16.98
N VAL A 180 12.47 -22.59 -17.74
CA VAL A 180 11.51 -21.56 -17.39
C VAL A 180 10.43 -21.53 -18.45
N THR A 181 9.16 -21.52 -18.01
CA THR A 181 8.01 -21.35 -18.88
C THR A 181 7.23 -20.11 -18.43
N PRO A 182 7.50 -18.91 -18.99
CA PRO A 182 6.75 -17.71 -18.63
C PRO A 182 5.23 -17.95 -18.71
N VAL A 183 4.48 -17.49 -17.72
CA VAL A 183 3.01 -17.66 -17.73
C VAL A 183 2.28 -16.47 -18.36
N ASN A 184 2.94 -15.33 -18.51
CA ASN A 184 2.38 -14.09 -19.06
C ASN A 184 3.39 -13.31 -19.94
N ASN A 185 2.91 -12.24 -20.59
CA ASN A 185 3.72 -11.46 -21.52
C ASN A 185 4.79 -10.63 -20.79
N ALA A 186 4.48 -10.09 -19.61
CA ALA A 186 5.40 -9.29 -18.82
C ALA A 186 6.64 -10.08 -18.41
N THR A 187 6.45 -11.31 -17.93
CA THR A 187 7.55 -12.22 -17.59
C THR A 187 8.35 -12.59 -18.84
N ALA A 188 7.69 -12.88 -19.97
CA ALA A 188 8.38 -13.17 -21.23
C ALA A 188 9.20 -11.97 -21.76
N ALA A 189 8.69 -10.75 -21.61
CA ALA A 189 9.37 -9.52 -21.99
C ALA A 189 10.58 -9.24 -21.08
N LEU A 190 10.47 -9.49 -19.77
CA LEU A 190 11.57 -9.38 -18.81
C LEU A 190 12.73 -10.33 -19.14
N TYR A 191 12.47 -11.60 -19.44
CA TYR A 191 13.50 -12.53 -19.92
C TYR A 191 14.04 -12.19 -21.31
N THR A 192 13.26 -11.49 -22.14
CA THR A 192 13.77 -10.98 -23.42
C THR A 192 14.72 -9.80 -23.20
N TYR A 193 14.46 -8.99 -22.18
CA TYR A 193 15.30 -7.87 -21.79
C TYR A 193 16.58 -8.34 -21.09
N THR A 194 16.46 -9.20 -20.09
CA THR A 194 17.56 -9.78 -19.30
C THR A 194 17.45 -11.30 -19.35
N PRO A 195 18.21 -12.00 -20.22
CA PRO A 195 18.13 -13.46 -20.36
C PRO A 195 18.92 -14.20 -19.27
N HIS A 196 18.77 -13.78 -18.01
CA HIS A 196 19.43 -14.36 -16.83
C HIS A 196 18.43 -14.55 -15.68
N LEU A 197 18.53 -15.65 -14.95
CA LEU A 197 17.67 -15.94 -13.79
C LEU A 197 17.90 -14.90 -12.70
N HIS A 198 19.16 -14.68 -12.30
CA HIS A 198 19.48 -13.84 -11.17
C HIS A 198 19.04 -12.38 -11.37
N GLY A 199 19.17 -11.83 -12.58
CA GLY A 199 18.65 -10.49 -12.88
C GLY A 199 17.12 -10.41 -12.73
N ASN A 200 16.40 -11.46 -13.11
CA ASN A 200 14.95 -11.51 -12.96
C ASN A 200 14.51 -11.78 -11.52
N GLU A 201 15.29 -12.52 -10.74
CA GLU A 201 15.14 -12.64 -9.29
C GLU A 201 15.25 -11.28 -8.61
N ASN A 202 16.31 -10.54 -8.91
CA ASN A 202 16.54 -9.19 -8.39
C ASN A 202 15.37 -8.25 -8.77
N PHE A 203 14.85 -8.35 -10.00
CA PHE A 203 13.65 -7.60 -10.38
C PHE A 203 12.46 -7.89 -9.44
N ALA A 204 12.15 -9.18 -9.23
CA ALA A 204 10.99 -9.57 -8.42
C ALA A 204 11.16 -9.20 -6.95
N ILE A 205 12.36 -9.36 -6.39
CA ILE A 205 12.69 -8.94 -5.02
C ILE A 205 12.54 -7.42 -4.85
N ILE A 206 13.09 -6.63 -5.78
CA ILE A 206 12.96 -5.17 -5.73
C ILE A 206 11.50 -4.75 -5.87
N TRP A 207 10.75 -5.38 -6.79
CA TRP A 207 9.33 -5.11 -6.98
C TRP A 207 8.52 -5.36 -5.70
N ASP A 208 8.72 -6.53 -5.08
CA ASP A 208 8.00 -6.91 -3.86
C ASP A 208 8.32 -5.96 -2.71
N ARG A 209 9.61 -5.67 -2.48
CA ARG A 209 10.06 -4.72 -1.46
C ARG A 209 9.43 -3.34 -1.61
N TRP A 210 9.31 -2.85 -2.84
CA TRP A 210 8.83 -1.49 -3.08
C TRP A 210 7.32 -1.34 -3.15
N PHE A 211 6.61 -2.38 -3.60
CA PHE A 211 5.20 -2.25 -3.97
C PHE A 211 4.28 -3.28 -3.32
N THR A 212 4.82 -4.17 -2.50
CA THR A 212 4.05 -5.10 -1.65
C THR A 212 4.15 -4.66 -0.19
N TYR A 213 3.12 -3.96 0.29
CA TYR A 213 2.96 -3.61 1.70
C TYR A 213 1.48 -3.56 2.08
N GLU A 214 1.21 -3.86 3.36
CA GLU A 214 -0.15 -3.92 3.87
C GLU A 214 -0.61 -2.57 4.44
N TYR A 215 -1.73 -2.08 3.92
CA TYR A 215 -2.49 -0.97 4.46
C TYR A 215 -3.09 -1.35 5.81
N VAL A 216 -3.04 -0.41 6.75
CA VAL A 216 -3.49 -0.64 8.12
C VAL A 216 -5.02 -0.60 8.24
N THR A 217 -5.56 -1.24 9.28
CA THR A 217 -6.99 -1.12 9.62
C THR A 217 -7.39 0.35 9.71
N GLY A 218 -8.43 0.74 8.97
CA GLY A 218 -8.93 2.12 8.86
C GLY A 218 -8.58 2.82 7.54
N SER A 219 -7.68 2.28 6.72
CA SER A 219 -7.36 2.86 5.42
C SER A 219 -8.54 2.82 4.45
N LEU A 220 -8.80 3.94 3.78
CA LEU A 220 -9.82 4.06 2.74
C LEU A 220 -9.16 4.13 1.38
N LEU A 221 -9.34 3.09 0.57
CA LEU A 221 -8.69 2.94 -0.72
C LEU A 221 -9.70 3.09 -1.84
N GLN A 222 -9.36 3.89 -2.85
CA GLN A 222 -10.13 4.05 -4.07
C GLN A 222 -9.37 3.45 -5.25
N ASP A 223 -10.03 2.54 -5.94
CA ASP A 223 -9.51 1.97 -7.18
C ASP A 223 -9.42 3.05 -8.27
N LYS A 224 -8.23 3.24 -8.86
CA LYS A 224 -7.99 4.18 -9.96
C LYS A 224 -8.76 3.82 -11.23
N GLU A 225 -9.08 2.53 -11.45
CA GLU A 225 -9.79 2.08 -12.65
C GLU A 225 -11.31 2.20 -12.51
N SER A 226 -11.90 1.55 -11.51
CA SER A 226 -13.36 1.53 -11.32
C SER A 226 -13.91 2.73 -10.54
N GLY A 227 -13.05 3.42 -9.77
CA GLY A 227 -13.45 4.47 -8.84
C GLY A 227 -14.14 3.95 -7.56
N GLY A 228 -14.25 2.63 -7.38
CA GLY A 228 -14.84 2.00 -6.20
C GLY A 228 -14.03 2.26 -4.94
N ILE A 229 -14.70 2.50 -3.80
CA ILE A 229 -14.07 2.79 -2.51
C ILE A 229 -14.20 1.58 -1.59
N TRP A 230 -13.10 1.25 -0.92
CA TRP A 230 -12.95 0.11 -0.03
C TRP A 230 -12.39 0.58 1.31
N LEU A 231 -12.89 0.00 2.40
CA LEU A 231 -12.27 0.10 3.72
C LEU A 231 -11.36 -1.10 3.93
N ILE A 232 -10.11 -0.90 4.30
CA ILE A 232 -9.24 -1.95 4.80
C ILE A 232 -9.48 -2.12 6.30
N GLN A 233 -9.82 -3.32 6.72
CA GLN A 233 -10.13 -3.61 8.11
C GLN A 233 -9.76 -5.05 8.45
N TYR A 234 -8.86 -5.23 9.43
CA TYR A 234 -8.39 -6.53 9.91
C TYR A 234 -7.94 -7.48 8.77
N GLY A 235 -7.22 -6.92 7.78
CA GLY A 235 -6.71 -7.67 6.62
C GLY A 235 -7.73 -7.95 5.51
N GLU A 236 -8.97 -7.47 5.60
CA GLU A 236 -9.97 -7.58 4.54
C GLU A 236 -10.24 -6.24 3.85
N ARG A 237 -10.57 -6.27 2.55
CA ARG A 237 -11.15 -5.11 1.84
C ARG A 237 -12.67 -5.18 1.87
N ARG A 238 -13.32 -4.18 2.46
CA ARG A 238 -14.78 -4.10 2.56
C ARG A 238 -15.32 -3.10 1.54
N PRO A 239 -16.13 -3.52 0.56
CA PRO A 239 -16.65 -2.61 -0.47
C PRO A 239 -17.65 -1.64 0.14
N ILE A 240 -17.48 -0.34 -0.12
CA ILE A 240 -18.46 0.69 0.25
C ILE A 240 -19.40 0.89 -0.94
N THR A 241 -20.57 0.25 -0.88
CA THR A 241 -21.48 0.14 -2.05
C THR A 241 -22.46 1.31 -2.17
N SER A 242 -22.44 2.23 -1.21
CA SER A 242 -23.33 3.39 -1.18
C SER A 242 -22.61 4.68 -0.79
N ARG A 243 -22.83 5.74 -1.58
CA ARG A 243 -22.30 7.09 -1.26
C ARG A 243 -22.84 7.61 0.06
N THR A 244 -24.10 7.31 0.41
CA THR A 244 -24.66 7.73 1.70
C THR A 244 -24.08 6.93 2.85
N ALA A 245 -23.77 5.64 2.63
CA ALA A 245 -23.01 4.85 3.60
C ALA A 245 -21.62 5.45 3.83
N PHE A 246 -20.93 5.81 2.75
CA PHE A 246 -19.63 6.47 2.81
C PHE A 246 -19.65 7.76 3.64
N TYR A 247 -20.47 8.75 3.26
CA TYR A 247 -20.49 10.06 3.93
C TYR A 247 -21.08 10.03 5.35
N SER A 248 -21.81 8.98 5.72
CA SER A 248 -22.34 8.83 7.08
C SER A 248 -21.30 8.34 8.10
N ARG A 249 -20.17 7.80 7.63
CA ARG A 249 -19.17 7.13 8.47
C ARG A 249 -17.76 7.69 8.28
N PHE A 250 -17.41 8.15 7.09
CA PHE A 250 -16.03 8.42 6.69
C PHE A 250 -15.82 9.84 6.16
N ASN A 251 -14.58 10.30 6.25
CA ASN A 251 -14.13 11.57 5.69
C ASN A 251 -13.64 11.36 4.24
N PRO A 252 -14.23 12.02 3.22
CA PRO A 252 -13.75 11.90 1.84
C PRO A 252 -12.30 12.32 1.62
N ASN A 253 -11.75 13.17 2.47
CA ASN A 253 -10.39 13.70 2.29
C ASN A 253 -9.30 12.70 2.70
N THR A 254 -9.65 11.57 3.32
CA THR A 254 -8.69 10.53 3.75
C THR A 254 -8.62 9.36 2.78
N VAL A 255 -9.28 9.45 1.63
CA VAL A 255 -9.26 8.40 0.59
C VAL A 255 -7.94 8.47 -0.16
N VAL A 256 -7.26 7.32 -0.25
CA VAL A 256 -6.01 7.13 -1.02
C VAL A 256 -6.34 6.41 -2.31
N GLN A 257 -5.78 6.87 -3.44
CA GLN A 257 -5.96 6.22 -4.74
C GLN A 257 -4.93 5.12 -4.97
N VAL A 258 -5.37 3.93 -5.33
CA VAL A 258 -4.51 2.74 -5.53
C VAL A 258 -4.88 1.98 -6.81
N SER A 259 -4.00 1.10 -7.28
CA SER A 259 -4.29 0.20 -8.41
C SER A 259 -5.25 -0.92 -8.01
N SER A 260 -5.88 -1.55 -9.00
CA SER A 260 -6.68 -2.77 -8.82
C SER A 260 -5.88 -3.88 -8.11
N SER A 261 -4.61 -4.06 -8.50
CA SER A 261 -3.73 -5.09 -7.94
C SER A 261 -3.45 -4.88 -6.45
N THR A 262 -3.26 -3.63 -6.00
CA THR A 262 -3.09 -3.32 -4.56
C THR A 262 -4.30 -3.77 -3.76
N LEU A 263 -5.52 -3.56 -4.28
CA LEU A 263 -6.72 -4.05 -3.61
C LEU A 263 -6.77 -5.58 -3.63
N GLU A 264 -6.36 -6.25 -4.70
CA GLU A 264 -6.49 -7.71 -4.85
C GLU A 264 -5.63 -8.53 -3.89
N GLN A 265 -4.67 -7.90 -3.22
CA GLN A 265 -3.91 -8.46 -2.11
C GLN A 265 -4.81 -8.81 -0.90
N TYR A 266 -5.96 -8.13 -0.75
CA TYR A 266 -6.87 -8.33 0.38
C TYR A 266 -8.05 -9.24 0.00
N PRO A 267 -8.40 -10.25 0.81
CA PRO A 267 -9.67 -10.96 0.68
C PRO A 267 -10.85 -9.99 0.77
N ILE A 268 -11.89 -10.24 -0.03
CA ILE A 268 -13.12 -9.45 0.00
C ILE A 268 -13.87 -9.74 1.30
N GLY A 269 -14.02 -8.71 2.13
CA GLY A 269 -14.82 -8.72 3.34
C GLY A 269 -16.27 -8.27 3.10
N SER A 270 -17.04 -8.21 4.19
CA SER A 270 -18.46 -7.84 4.13
C SER A 270 -18.68 -6.39 3.67
N PRO A 271 -19.64 -6.11 2.78
CA PRO A 271 -19.89 -4.77 2.25
C PRO A 271 -20.43 -3.80 3.31
N ILE A 272 -20.10 -2.52 3.13
CA ILE A 272 -20.69 -1.39 3.86
C ILE A 272 -21.76 -0.76 2.97
N SER A 273 -23.00 -1.25 3.10
CA SER A 273 -24.11 -0.89 2.20
C SER A 273 -25.05 0.18 2.72
N PHE A 274 -25.19 0.30 4.05
CA PHE A 274 -26.21 1.15 4.67
C PHE A 274 -25.58 2.33 5.42
N PRO A 275 -26.21 3.52 5.38
CA PRO A 275 -25.82 4.64 6.24
C PRO A 275 -25.74 4.26 7.71
N ASN A 276 -24.82 4.92 8.43
CA ASN A 276 -24.86 4.90 9.89
C ASN A 276 -26.22 5.42 10.38
N TYR A 277 -26.74 4.84 11.45
CA TYR A 277 -28.07 5.10 12.02
C TYR A 277 -29.26 4.69 11.12
N SER A 278 -29.05 3.80 10.15
CA SER A 278 -30.16 3.21 9.38
C SER A 278 -31.06 2.34 10.25
N LEU A 279 -32.35 2.35 9.97
CA LEU A 279 -33.34 1.47 10.59
C LEU A 279 -33.67 0.30 9.65
N LEU A 280 -33.17 -0.89 9.97
CA LEU A 280 -33.30 -2.07 9.12
C LEU A 280 -34.23 -3.10 9.77
N ARG A 281 -35.26 -3.56 9.06
CA ARG A 281 -36.17 -4.60 9.53
C ARG A 281 -35.80 -5.95 8.93
N SER A 282 -35.46 -6.89 9.80
CA SER A 282 -35.21 -8.28 9.44
C SER A 282 -36.47 -8.99 8.94
N PRO A 283 -36.34 -10.12 8.21
CA PRO A 283 -37.48 -10.95 7.82
C PRO A 283 -38.28 -11.49 9.01
N GLY A 284 -37.67 -11.57 10.19
CA GLY A 284 -38.32 -11.94 11.45
C GLY A 284 -39.17 -10.83 12.08
N GLY A 285 -39.14 -9.62 11.52
CA GLY A 285 -39.93 -8.46 11.97
C GLY A 285 -39.25 -7.58 13.03
N THR A 286 -38.11 -8.01 13.59
CA THR A 286 -37.28 -7.16 14.47
C THR A 286 -36.69 -6.02 13.66
N VAL A 287 -36.80 -4.79 14.19
CA VAL A 287 -36.15 -3.60 13.66
C VAL A 287 -34.82 -3.42 14.38
N TYR A 288 -33.77 -3.07 13.64
CA TYR A 288 -32.43 -2.80 14.14
C TYR A 288 -32.03 -1.37 13.80
N LEU A 289 -31.41 -0.68 14.75
CA LEU A 289 -30.62 0.53 14.48
C LEU A 289 -29.19 0.11 14.17
N ILE A 290 -28.66 0.55 13.03
CA ILE A 290 -27.26 0.32 12.67
C ILE A 290 -26.40 1.43 13.28
N VAL A 291 -25.39 1.04 14.07
CA VAL A 291 -24.40 1.96 14.65
C VAL A 291 -23.02 1.43 14.26
N ASP A 292 -22.40 2.08 13.30
CA ASP A 292 -21.16 1.65 12.63
C ASP A 292 -21.24 0.21 12.12
N ASP A 293 -20.49 -0.71 12.74
CA ASP A 293 -20.48 -2.15 12.42
C ASP A 293 -21.31 -2.99 13.40
N ALA A 294 -22.14 -2.36 14.24
CA ALA A 294 -23.06 -3.03 15.14
C ALA A 294 -24.54 -2.82 14.72
N ARG A 295 -25.38 -3.82 15.01
CA ARG A 295 -26.84 -3.72 14.91
C ARG A 295 -27.45 -3.82 16.30
N ARG A 296 -28.33 -2.89 16.63
CA ARG A 296 -29.00 -2.78 17.93
C ARG A 296 -30.49 -3.03 17.77
N GLY A 297 -30.96 -4.19 18.24
CA GLY A 297 -32.36 -4.61 18.05
C GLY A 297 -33.31 -3.90 19.01
N PHE A 298 -34.43 -3.36 18.49
CA PHE A 298 -35.50 -2.85 19.34
C PHE A 298 -36.28 -4.02 19.95
N THR A 299 -36.35 -4.05 21.29
CA THR A 299 -37.08 -5.09 22.04
C THR A 299 -38.59 -5.06 21.80
N SER A 300 -39.14 -3.91 21.40
CA SER A 300 -40.54 -3.76 21.04
C SER A 300 -40.78 -2.53 20.15
N MET A 301 -41.90 -2.52 19.43
CA MET A 301 -42.35 -1.34 18.69
C MET A 301 -42.79 -0.18 19.61
N GLU A 302 -43.04 -0.47 20.89
CA GLU A 302 -43.25 0.57 21.91
C GLU A 302 -41.93 1.29 22.22
N ALA A 303 -40.85 0.54 22.44
CA ALA A 303 -39.50 1.09 22.61
C ALA A 303 -39.10 1.95 21.40
N PHE A 304 -39.28 1.41 20.18
CA PHE A 304 -39.03 2.12 18.93
C PHE A 304 -39.70 3.51 18.88
N ARG A 305 -41.00 3.58 19.16
CA ARG A 305 -41.75 4.85 19.13
C ARG A 305 -41.39 5.77 20.30
N SER A 306 -41.15 5.21 21.48
CA SER A 306 -40.78 5.99 22.68
C SER A 306 -39.45 6.71 22.52
N LEU A 307 -38.54 6.12 21.74
CA LEU A 307 -37.23 6.68 21.41
C LEU A 307 -37.28 7.68 20.24
N GLY A 308 -38.48 7.97 19.70
CA GLY A 308 -38.68 9.02 18.71
C GLY A 308 -38.51 8.59 17.25
N PHE A 309 -38.33 7.29 16.97
CA PHE A 309 -38.16 6.80 15.61
C PHE A 309 -39.49 6.67 14.85
N SER A 310 -39.43 6.85 13.53
CA SER A 310 -40.59 6.74 12.64
C SER A 310 -40.58 5.45 11.83
N THR A 311 -41.73 4.79 11.71
CA THR A 311 -41.84 3.57 10.88
C THR A 311 -41.62 3.84 9.40
N ASP A 312 -41.73 5.08 8.96
CA ASP A 312 -41.52 5.49 7.56
C ASP A 312 -40.02 5.48 7.18
N GLU A 313 -39.12 5.44 8.16
CA GLU A 313 -37.67 5.39 7.99
C GLU A 313 -37.13 3.94 7.91
N ILE A 314 -38.00 2.96 8.15
CA ILE A 314 -37.62 1.54 8.17
C ILE A 314 -37.40 1.04 6.74
N VAL A 315 -36.27 0.38 6.53
CA VAL A 315 -35.94 -0.35 5.31
C VAL A 315 -36.03 -1.85 5.58
N ASP A 316 -36.81 -2.57 4.77
CA ASP A 316 -36.85 -4.04 4.80
C ASP A 316 -35.60 -4.62 4.16
N VAL A 317 -34.98 -5.58 4.83
CA VAL A 317 -33.72 -6.21 4.41
C VAL A 317 -33.75 -7.73 4.62
N GLU A 318 -32.81 -8.43 4.00
CA GLU A 318 -32.62 -9.87 4.19
C GLU A 318 -31.65 -10.16 5.34
N TRP A 319 -31.55 -11.42 5.76
CA TRP A 319 -30.59 -11.80 6.81
C TRP A 319 -29.13 -11.61 6.39
N GLU A 320 -28.83 -11.70 5.10
CA GLU A 320 -27.49 -11.47 4.55
C GLU A 320 -27.04 -10.01 4.77
N ASP A 321 -27.96 -9.05 4.63
CA ASP A 321 -27.70 -7.63 4.87
C ASP A 321 -27.38 -7.33 6.34
N LEU A 322 -27.91 -8.13 7.26
CA LEU A 322 -27.72 -7.95 8.71
C LEU A 322 -26.60 -8.81 9.28
N GLY A 323 -26.17 -9.86 8.56
CA GLY A 323 -25.28 -10.90 9.07
C GLY A 323 -23.87 -10.44 9.37
N SER A 324 -23.43 -9.36 8.72
CA SER A 324 -22.10 -8.75 8.89
C SER A 324 -21.98 -7.82 10.09
N TYR A 325 -23.11 -7.35 10.65
CA TYR A 325 -23.10 -6.47 11.80
C TYR A 325 -23.00 -7.28 13.10
N ALA A 326 -22.11 -6.86 13.99
CA ALA A 326 -22.03 -7.39 15.35
C ALA A 326 -23.33 -7.10 16.11
N GLU A 327 -23.79 -8.04 16.94
CA GLU A 327 -24.96 -7.80 17.80
C GLU A 327 -24.55 -6.82 18.91
N GLY A 328 -25.18 -5.65 18.95
CA GLY A 328 -25.00 -4.65 20.01
C GLY A 328 -26.08 -4.74 21.08
N GLU A 329 -25.95 -3.91 22.12
CA GLU A 329 -26.92 -3.87 23.21
C GLU A 329 -28.33 -3.50 22.70
N PRO A 330 -29.38 -4.24 23.12
CA PRO A 330 -30.73 -4.06 22.62
C PRO A 330 -31.34 -2.73 23.09
N LEU A 331 -32.18 -2.15 22.24
CA LEU A 331 -32.88 -0.90 22.51
C LEU A 331 -34.20 -1.18 23.25
N THR A 332 -34.35 -0.56 24.42
CA THR A 332 -35.46 -0.79 25.35
C THR A 332 -36.23 0.50 25.64
N LEU A 333 -37.31 0.40 26.43
CA LEU A 333 -38.07 1.57 26.89
C LEU A 333 -37.27 2.49 27.82
N THR A 334 -36.17 1.99 28.41
CA THR A 334 -35.30 2.76 29.31
C THR A 334 -34.04 3.27 28.62
N SER A 335 -33.80 2.87 27.37
CA SER A 335 -32.71 3.44 26.56
C SER A 335 -32.94 4.95 26.40
N SER A 336 -31.85 5.71 26.32
CA SER A 336 -31.89 7.15 26.11
C SER A 336 -30.75 7.52 25.19
N TYR A 337 -30.95 8.55 24.35
CA TYR A 337 -29.94 8.94 23.35
C TYR A 337 -29.48 7.75 22.48
N ALA A 338 -30.43 6.99 21.92
CA ALA A 338 -30.13 5.77 21.14
C ALA A 338 -29.28 6.00 19.88
N GLN A 339 -29.27 7.23 19.34
CA GLN A 339 -28.38 7.66 18.24
C GLN A 339 -27.21 8.51 18.77
N GLY A 340 -27.06 8.55 20.09
CA GLY A 340 -26.26 9.47 20.87
C GLY A 340 -26.57 10.96 20.71
N ALA A 341 -25.93 11.79 21.53
CA ALA A 341 -25.98 13.24 21.41
C ALA A 341 -24.69 13.89 21.94
N LEU A 342 -24.32 15.02 21.36
CA LEU A 342 -23.27 15.86 21.90
C LEU A 342 -23.84 16.87 22.88
N LEU A 343 -23.42 16.78 24.14
CA LEU A 343 -23.77 17.73 25.18
C LEU A 343 -22.56 18.60 25.55
N GLN A 344 -22.77 19.91 25.69
CA GLN A 344 -21.75 20.86 26.13
C GLN A 344 -22.11 21.43 27.50
N ASP A 345 -21.21 21.27 28.47
CA ASP A 345 -21.33 21.87 29.79
C ASP A 345 -21.26 23.40 29.68
N THR A 346 -22.35 24.07 30.06
CA THR A 346 -22.46 25.53 30.03
C THR A 346 -21.55 26.26 31.03
N THR A 347 -21.03 25.56 32.04
CA THR A 347 -20.12 26.10 33.06
C THR A 347 -18.65 25.92 32.66
N THR A 348 -18.26 24.71 32.29
CA THR A 348 -16.86 24.35 32.02
C THR A 348 -16.48 24.46 30.54
N GLY A 349 -17.47 24.44 29.65
CA GLY A 349 -17.27 24.36 28.20
C GLY A 349 -16.91 22.95 27.70
N GLY A 350 -16.75 21.97 28.60
CA GLY A 350 -16.44 20.58 28.26
C GLY A 350 -17.53 19.95 27.40
N VAL A 351 -17.12 19.06 26.50
CA VAL A 351 -18.02 18.39 25.54
C VAL A 351 -18.01 16.90 25.81
N PHE A 352 -19.20 16.29 25.76
CA PHE A 352 -19.42 14.87 26.00
C PHE A 352 -20.28 14.27 24.88
N TRP A 353 -19.92 13.07 24.42
CA TRP A 353 -20.83 12.21 23.70
C TRP A 353 -21.67 11.43 24.71
N VAL A 354 -22.99 11.48 24.61
CA VAL A 354 -23.90 10.80 25.54
C VAL A 354 -24.69 9.76 24.79
N GLU A 355 -24.62 8.52 25.26
CA GLU A 355 -25.33 7.36 24.69
C GLU A 355 -25.70 6.40 25.83
N ASP A 356 -26.96 5.97 25.87
CA ASP A 356 -27.49 4.95 26.79
C ASP A 356 -27.16 5.13 28.29
N GLY A 357 -27.15 6.37 28.76
CA GLY A 357 -26.94 6.67 30.17
C GLY A 357 -25.48 6.90 30.56
N GLU A 358 -24.55 6.76 29.60
CA GLU A 358 -23.15 7.09 29.77
C GLU A 358 -22.80 8.40 29.05
N LYS A 359 -21.82 9.14 29.61
CA LYS A 359 -21.17 10.28 28.97
C LYS A 359 -19.70 9.99 28.76
N HIS A 360 -19.24 10.19 27.54
CA HIS A 360 -17.87 9.98 27.10
C HIS A 360 -17.21 11.34 26.86
N PRO A 361 -16.19 11.71 27.64
CA PRO A 361 -15.55 13.01 27.49
C PRO A 361 -14.82 13.12 26.14
N ILE A 362 -14.85 14.32 25.55
CA ILE A 362 -14.11 14.64 24.33
C ILE A 362 -13.05 15.69 24.67
N PHE A 363 -11.79 15.28 24.66
CA PHE A 363 -10.70 16.13 25.18
C PHE A 363 -10.10 17.11 24.17
N SER A 364 -10.41 16.99 22.87
CA SER A 364 -9.97 17.95 21.86
C SER A 364 -11.05 18.29 20.83
N ARG A 365 -10.93 19.48 20.26
CA ARG A 365 -11.81 19.94 19.18
C ARG A 365 -11.60 19.11 17.91
N GLU A 366 -10.40 18.58 17.72
CA GLU A 366 -10.04 17.77 16.56
C GLU A 366 -10.71 16.41 16.62
N VAL A 367 -10.76 15.74 17.79
CA VAL A 367 -11.56 14.51 17.98
C VAL A 367 -13.03 14.80 17.72
N LEU A 368 -13.56 15.90 18.25
CA LEU A 368 -14.95 16.31 18.02
C LEU A 368 -15.26 16.43 16.51
N LYS A 369 -14.38 17.09 15.74
CA LYS A 369 -14.54 17.23 14.29
C LYS A 369 -14.37 15.91 13.54
N ASN A 370 -13.41 15.09 13.95
CA ASN A 370 -13.14 13.79 13.34
C ASN A 370 -14.34 12.84 13.47
N ARG A 371 -14.96 12.79 14.66
CA ARG A 371 -16.05 11.87 14.97
C ARG A 371 -17.44 12.40 14.66
N PHE A 372 -17.62 13.72 14.78
CA PHE A 372 -18.96 14.33 14.86
C PHE A 372 -19.07 15.63 14.06
N ALA A 373 -18.40 15.73 12.91
CA ALA A 373 -18.30 16.95 12.09
C ALA A 373 -19.64 17.68 11.85
N SER A 374 -20.73 16.93 11.72
CA SER A 374 -22.07 17.45 11.39
C SER A 374 -23.07 17.36 12.55
N THR A 375 -22.63 16.93 13.74
CA THR A 375 -23.53 16.75 14.88
C THR A 375 -23.60 18.03 15.71
N PRO A 376 -24.80 18.57 16.00
CA PRO A 376 -24.94 19.79 16.77
C PRO A 376 -24.60 19.59 18.25
N LEU A 377 -23.98 20.60 18.85
CA LEU A 377 -23.76 20.68 20.30
C LEU A 377 -25.02 21.18 21.00
N THR A 378 -25.51 20.42 21.98
CA THR A 378 -26.64 20.81 22.81
C THR A 378 -26.13 21.31 24.18
N PRO A 379 -26.43 22.55 24.59
CA PRO A 379 -26.04 23.04 25.91
C PRO A 379 -26.73 22.25 27.04
N ALA A 380 -25.98 21.88 28.07
CA ALA A 380 -26.49 21.21 29.27
C ALA A 380 -25.89 21.84 30.54
N SER A 381 -26.62 21.75 31.65
CA SER A 381 -26.08 22.16 32.95
C SER A 381 -25.13 21.08 33.50
N THR A 382 -24.20 21.46 34.38
CA THR A 382 -23.32 20.49 35.04
C THR A 382 -24.12 19.44 35.82
N GLU A 383 -25.23 19.84 36.47
CA GLU A 383 -26.11 18.94 37.22
C GLU A 383 -26.81 17.92 36.31
N ASP A 384 -27.29 18.33 35.13
CA ASP A 384 -27.89 17.40 34.16
C ASP A 384 -26.86 16.39 33.62
N LEU A 385 -25.60 16.82 33.47
CA LEU A 385 -24.52 15.95 33.02
C LEU A 385 -24.05 14.98 34.10
N GLU A 386 -24.19 15.31 35.39
CA GLU A 386 -23.80 14.43 36.50
C GLU A 386 -24.71 13.21 36.68
N VAL A 387 -25.88 13.20 36.01
CA VAL A 387 -26.79 12.04 35.98
C VAL A 387 -26.21 10.87 35.18
N PHE A 388 -25.34 11.14 34.20
CA PHE A 388 -24.75 10.11 33.35
C PHE A 388 -23.48 9.53 33.99
N GLU A 389 -23.33 8.20 33.91
CA GLU A 389 -22.08 7.54 34.28
C GLU A 389 -20.97 7.99 33.32
N THR A 390 -19.76 8.23 33.83
CA THR A 390 -18.66 8.68 32.97
C THR A 390 -17.93 7.48 32.41
N GLY A 391 -18.05 7.27 31.10
CA GLY A 391 -17.36 6.23 30.36
C GLY A 391 -15.97 6.66 29.87
N GLU A 392 -15.36 5.83 29.03
CA GLU A 392 -14.08 6.14 28.38
C GLU A 392 -14.21 7.35 27.45
N SER A 393 -13.10 8.06 27.21
CA SER A 393 -13.11 9.18 26.29
C SER A 393 -13.33 8.76 24.86
N VAL A 394 -13.99 9.62 24.07
CA VAL A 394 -14.06 9.44 22.62
C VAL A 394 -12.67 9.61 22.03
N LEU A 395 -12.25 8.66 21.20
CA LEU A 395 -10.96 8.63 20.50
C LEU A 395 -11.11 9.01 19.02
N PHE A 396 -10.00 9.25 18.32
CA PHE A 396 -10.01 9.36 16.85
C PHE A 396 -10.45 8.04 16.20
N GLN A 397 -11.03 8.12 14.99
CA GLN A 397 -11.33 6.94 14.20
C GLN A 397 -10.05 6.31 13.65
N ASP A 398 -10.07 5.00 13.45
CA ASP A 398 -9.05 4.30 12.68
C ASP A 398 -8.92 4.91 11.27
N GLY A 399 -7.70 4.94 10.74
CA GLY A 399 -7.32 5.63 9.51
C GLY A 399 -7.00 7.11 9.69
N THR A 400 -7.17 7.69 10.89
CA THR A 400 -6.85 9.10 11.13
C THR A 400 -5.34 9.29 11.29
N LEU A 401 -4.75 10.17 10.47
CA LEU A 401 -3.39 10.65 10.67
C LEU A 401 -3.39 11.76 11.73
N THR A 402 -2.51 11.67 12.72
CA THR A 402 -2.44 12.61 13.83
C THR A 402 -1.01 13.05 14.11
N GLY A 403 -0.85 14.29 14.56
CA GLY A 403 0.46 14.84 14.95
C GLY A 403 0.30 15.93 15.99
N VAL A 404 1.40 16.28 16.67
CA VAL A 404 1.44 17.37 17.65
C VAL A 404 2.19 18.56 17.04
N PRO A 405 1.61 19.78 16.98
CA PRO A 405 2.30 20.94 16.44
C PRO A 405 3.69 21.16 17.07
N GLY A 406 4.72 21.20 16.22
CA GLY A 406 6.12 21.37 16.65
C GLY A 406 6.85 20.07 17.01
N SER A 407 6.17 18.92 17.00
CA SER A 407 6.79 17.60 17.00
C SER A 407 7.01 17.13 15.55
N PRO A 408 8.12 16.44 15.24
CA PRO A 408 8.29 15.77 13.95
C PRO A 408 7.43 14.50 13.83
N ASP A 409 7.00 13.92 14.95
CA ASP A 409 6.32 12.63 14.96
C ASP A 409 4.88 12.72 14.41
N VAL A 410 4.56 11.83 13.48
CA VAL A 410 3.21 11.59 12.95
C VAL A 410 2.81 10.15 13.23
N PHE A 411 1.53 9.94 13.50
CA PHE A 411 0.96 8.64 13.80
C PHE A 411 -0.27 8.38 12.91
N VAL A 412 -0.44 7.13 12.47
CA VAL A 412 -1.74 6.65 11.99
C VAL A 412 -2.47 5.96 13.13
N ILE A 413 -3.75 6.28 13.31
CA ILE A 413 -4.62 5.56 14.25
C ILE A 413 -5.10 4.28 13.58
N SER A 414 -4.86 3.13 14.20
CA SER A 414 -5.30 1.83 13.69
C SER A 414 -5.57 0.89 14.85
N GLU A 415 -6.73 0.24 14.85
CA GLU A 415 -7.19 -0.64 15.91
C GLU A 415 -7.18 0.06 17.28
N GLY A 416 -7.53 1.35 17.29
CA GLY A 416 -7.50 2.22 18.47
C GLY A 416 -6.10 2.61 18.96
N MET A 417 -5.02 2.11 18.35
CA MET A 417 -3.64 2.44 18.71
C MET A 417 -3.08 3.56 17.85
N ARG A 418 -2.15 4.37 18.39
CA ARG A 418 -1.32 5.28 17.61
C ARG A 418 -0.08 4.53 17.12
N ARG A 419 0.03 4.31 15.82
CA ARG A 419 1.20 3.67 15.20
C ARG A 419 2.14 4.75 14.68
N PRO A 420 3.37 4.88 15.20
CA PRO A 420 4.34 5.85 14.70
C PRO A 420 4.65 5.58 13.23
N ILE A 421 4.79 6.62 12.42
CA ILE A 421 5.27 6.51 11.05
C ILE A 421 6.77 6.83 11.09
N ALA A 422 7.61 5.89 10.64
CA ALA A 422 9.06 5.95 10.83
C ALA A 422 9.69 7.17 10.14
N ASP A 423 9.28 7.44 8.90
CA ASP A 423 9.87 8.45 8.03
C ASP A 423 8.90 8.94 6.95
N GLU A 424 9.33 9.97 6.22
CA GLU A 424 8.56 10.57 5.12
C GLU A 424 8.35 9.60 3.95
N LEU A 425 9.31 8.71 3.72
CA LEU A 425 9.24 7.72 2.65
C LEU A 425 8.07 6.76 2.88
N THR A 426 7.96 6.24 4.09
CA THR A 426 6.84 5.41 4.55
C THR A 426 5.55 6.21 4.44
N PHE A 427 5.54 7.46 4.89
CA PHE A 427 4.36 8.32 4.80
C PHE A 427 3.82 8.45 3.37
N TYR A 428 4.67 8.80 2.40
CA TYR A 428 4.25 8.98 1.01
C TYR A 428 3.94 7.66 0.30
N SER A 429 4.59 6.57 0.68
CA SER A 429 4.33 5.25 0.08
C SER A 429 2.92 4.76 0.39
N PHE A 430 2.36 5.09 1.55
CA PHE A 430 0.94 4.83 1.86
C PHE A 430 -0.02 5.80 1.16
N GLY A 431 0.48 6.68 0.27
CA GLY A 431 -0.30 7.67 -0.48
C GLY A 431 -0.89 8.77 0.40
N TRP A 432 -0.31 8.98 1.58
CA TRP A 432 -0.74 10.03 2.49
C TRP A 432 -0.17 11.38 2.11
N ASP A 433 -0.91 12.42 2.46
CA ASP A 433 -0.55 13.82 2.24
C ASP A 433 -0.55 14.59 3.56
N TRP A 434 0.40 15.50 3.75
CA TRP A 434 0.53 16.28 4.98
C TRP A 434 -0.72 17.11 5.33
N SER A 435 -1.54 17.48 4.34
CA SER A 435 -2.82 18.16 4.57
C SER A 435 -3.89 17.26 5.22
N GLN A 436 -3.71 15.94 5.18
CA GLN A 436 -4.57 14.96 5.84
C GLN A 436 -4.24 14.81 7.33
N VAL A 437 -3.05 15.24 7.77
CA VAL A 437 -2.62 15.12 9.17
C VAL A 437 -3.45 16.05 10.06
N VAL A 438 -4.11 15.45 11.05
CA VAL A 438 -4.86 16.14 12.08
C VAL A 438 -3.90 16.56 13.19
N TRP A 439 -3.41 17.80 13.09
CA TRP A 439 -2.59 18.43 14.12
C TRP A 439 -3.43 18.77 15.36
N THR A 440 -3.15 18.13 16.49
CA THR A 440 -3.93 18.24 17.74
C THR A 440 -3.04 18.35 18.99
N SER A 441 -3.66 18.40 20.18
CA SER A 441 -2.94 18.43 21.45
C SER A 441 -2.26 17.10 21.77
N GLU A 442 -1.11 17.15 22.44
CA GLU A 442 -0.40 15.97 22.96
C GLU A 442 -1.34 15.02 23.73
N ARG A 443 -2.20 15.56 24.60
CA ARG A 443 -3.17 14.76 25.35
C ARG A 443 -4.03 13.89 24.44
N ALA A 444 -4.59 14.45 23.36
CA ALA A 444 -5.50 13.73 22.47
C ALA A 444 -4.79 12.59 21.72
N VAL A 445 -3.53 12.79 21.33
CA VAL A 445 -2.69 11.73 20.78
C VAL A 445 -2.41 10.67 21.85
N LEU A 446 -2.12 11.10 23.08
CA LEU A 446 -1.75 10.20 24.17
C LEU A 446 -2.86 9.27 24.67
N GLU A 447 -4.14 9.61 24.42
CA GLU A 447 -5.30 8.75 24.77
C GLU A 447 -5.29 7.43 23.99
N HIS A 448 -4.68 7.38 22.80
CA HIS A 448 -4.51 6.15 22.03
C HIS A 448 -3.28 5.37 22.52
N PRO A 449 -3.35 4.09 22.91
CA PRO A 449 -2.16 3.30 23.24
C PRO A 449 -1.11 3.29 22.12
N LEU A 450 0.17 3.23 22.46
CA LEU A 450 1.25 3.15 21.47
C LEU A 450 1.22 1.77 20.79
N GLY A 451 1.12 1.75 19.46
CA GLY A 451 1.23 0.55 18.64
C GLY A 451 2.62 0.39 18.02
N GLU A 452 2.76 -0.61 17.16
CA GLU A 452 4.00 -0.86 16.41
C GLU A 452 4.28 0.24 15.40
N VAL A 453 5.57 0.54 15.22
CA VAL A 453 6.04 1.47 14.19
C VAL A 453 5.62 0.93 12.82
N LEU A 454 5.18 1.84 11.96
CA LEU A 454 4.99 1.60 10.55
C LEU A 454 6.23 2.10 9.83
N GLU A 455 6.92 1.18 9.19
CA GLU A 455 8.18 1.39 8.47
C GLU A 455 8.15 0.51 7.24
N LEU A 456 8.62 1.03 6.11
CA LEU A 456 8.90 0.19 4.96
C LEU A 456 10.24 -0.50 5.17
N ASP A 457 10.32 -1.79 4.87
CA ASP A 457 11.59 -2.48 4.85
C ASP A 457 12.47 -1.90 3.73
N THR A 458 13.55 -1.23 4.14
CA THR A 458 14.53 -0.60 3.26
C THR A 458 15.92 -1.21 3.44
N GLU A 459 16.10 -2.16 4.36
CA GLU A 459 17.41 -2.76 4.60
C GLU A 459 17.79 -3.70 3.45
N PHE A 460 18.99 -3.48 2.94
CA PHE A 460 19.65 -4.27 1.90
C PHE A 460 20.67 -5.16 2.62
N GLU A 461 20.51 -6.49 2.62
CA GLU A 461 21.68 -7.34 2.86
C GLU A 461 22.50 -7.30 1.55
N GLU A 462 23.67 -6.63 1.57
CA GLU A 462 24.56 -6.47 0.40
C GLU A 462 24.94 -7.82 -0.28
N GLU A 463 24.70 -8.96 0.38
CA GLU A 463 24.92 -10.29 -0.16
C GLU A 463 23.84 -10.74 -1.17
N ASP A 464 22.68 -10.06 -1.27
CA ASP A 464 21.50 -10.57 -1.99
C ASP A 464 21.32 -10.04 -3.43
N VAL A 465 22.06 -9.00 -3.86
CA VAL A 465 21.95 -8.46 -5.24
C VAL A 465 23.34 -8.18 -5.80
N GLU A 466 23.88 -9.12 -6.57
CA GLU A 466 25.02 -8.83 -7.44
C GLU A 466 24.48 -8.04 -8.64
N ILE A 467 24.93 -6.79 -8.79
CA ILE A 467 24.56 -5.94 -9.94
C ILE A 467 24.88 -6.75 -11.21
N ALA A 468 23.94 -6.82 -12.15
CA ALA A 468 24.12 -7.52 -13.43
C ALA A 468 25.34 -7.03 -14.24
N SER A 469 25.97 -5.92 -13.83
CA SER A 469 27.17 -5.34 -14.40
C SER A 469 28.50 -5.93 -13.89
N THR A 470 28.52 -6.81 -12.90
CA THR A 470 29.79 -7.36 -12.34
C THR A 470 30.52 -8.33 -13.27
N SER A 471 29.93 -8.67 -14.42
CA SER A 471 30.59 -9.43 -15.50
C SER A 471 30.76 -8.66 -16.81
N LEU A 472 30.89 -7.31 -16.77
CA LEU A 472 31.26 -6.49 -17.94
C LEU A 472 32.78 -6.31 -18.11
#